data_AF-A0A8H3WCF1-F1
#
_entry.id   AF-A0A8H3WCF1-F1
#
_cell.length_a   1.000
_cell.length_b   1.000
_cell.length_c   1.000
_cell.angle_alpha   90.00
_cell.angle_beta   90.00
_cell.angle_gamma   90.00
#
_symmetry.space_group_name_H-M   'P 1'
#
loop_
_entity.id
_entity.type
_entity.pdbx_description
1 polymer ?
#
loop_
_entity_poly.entity_id
_entity_poly.type
_entity_poly.pdbx_seq_one_letter_code
_entity_poly.pdbx_strand_id
1 'polypeptide(L)'
;MESASVVRMPLWDSPFKDKTKSRVSRIRPHFAALFRNADYSLEAQYEFLLFIYHQVAPRLGSSPRVLALGSAKGDSGLSLDGTHIEYSWRWNEAGTKPEVRMVMEPFSRFAGTYMDPLNIKPATEMLYSMAPQIPSLDMSLFNHFKGKFYDAAQHKYLETNERPIMTNVCLGFEFLGNEILPKAYFFPRKLGQVGLTPMAVWEDAITSAVPDTPTIGTVFSFVKGEAPDLDLTLTPLWLGIDVVRPADARLKLYCVEARTSFKSVKSILTMGGKIEVPRNLLGKAWELMKAVCNLPADFPQDQDLPKAPRYNVSTDGVDAAGLWGTFAYYFDIGLRQQELPDVKFYIPVCHYGADDQAIAEAITKWMVDNGRGQYVDAYWDSLREIIPHRELKESRGVHMWLSMMIRGGKLQVTTYIAPEGHHPKRHGGAAGLHREIAARVTGF
;
A
#
# COMPACT_ATOMS: atom_id res chain seq x y z
N MET A 1 -41.16 14.41 20.05
CA MET A 1 -41.22 14.82 18.64
C MET A 1 -40.55 16.16 18.54
N GLU A 2 -39.28 16.17 18.17
CA GLU A 2 -38.62 17.35 17.62
C GLU A 2 -37.39 16.83 16.87
N SER A 3 -37.30 17.21 15.60
CA SER A 3 -36.38 16.69 14.61
C SER A 3 -34.98 17.24 14.83
N ALA A 4 -33.98 16.35 14.91
CA ALA A 4 -32.58 16.73 14.84
C ALA A 4 -32.28 17.24 13.41
N SER A 5 -32.25 18.56 13.25
CA SER A 5 -31.80 19.22 12.04
C SER A 5 -30.30 18.98 11.83
N VAL A 6 -29.96 18.31 10.74
CA VAL A 6 -28.59 18.20 10.22
C VAL A 6 -28.06 19.62 9.95
N VAL A 7 -27.10 20.06 10.75
CA VAL A 7 -26.39 21.33 10.51
C VAL A 7 -25.54 21.19 9.25
N ARG A 8 -26.04 21.71 8.13
CA ARG A 8 -25.21 21.99 6.94
C ARG A 8 -24.40 23.25 7.21
N MET A 9 -23.08 23.13 7.36
CA MET A 9 -22.18 24.29 7.46
C MET A 9 -21.95 24.94 6.08
N PRO A 10 -22.28 26.23 5.89
CA PRO A 10 -22.09 26.94 4.63
C PRO A 10 -20.89 27.91 4.71
N LEU A 11 -19.65 27.42 4.66
CA LEU A 11 -18.46 28.29 4.65
C LEU A 11 -17.27 27.65 3.91
N TRP A 12 -17.46 27.06 2.72
CA TRP A 12 -16.35 26.42 1.99
C TRP A 12 -16.44 26.52 0.46
N ASP A 13 -16.75 27.71 -0.07
CA ASP A 13 -16.59 27.97 -1.49
C ASP A 13 -15.15 28.40 -1.81
N SER A 14 -14.34 27.42 -2.22
CA SER A 14 -13.03 27.66 -2.83
C SER A 14 -13.18 28.30 -4.22
N PRO A 15 -12.35 29.30 -4.58
CA PRO A 15 -12.33 29.88 -5.92
C PRO A 15 -11.66 28.98 -6.98
N PHE A 16 -11.16 27.80 -6.60
CA PHE A 16 -10.52 26.87 -7.54
C PHE A 16 -11.52 25.91 -8.19
N LYS A 17 -11.49 25.91 -9.54
CA LYS A 17 -12.34 25.18 -10.51
C LYS A 17 -12.88 23.81 -10.03
N ASP A 18 -14.15 23.59 -10.35
CA ASP A 18 -15.06 22.41 -10.29
C ASP A 18 -14.42 20.99 -10.08
N LYS A 19 -13.25 20.73 -10.67
CA LYS A 19 -12.56 19.43 -10.60
C LYS A 19 -11.98 19.10 -9.22
N THR A 20 -11.46 20.08 -8.48
CA THR A 20 -10.93 19.84 -7.11
C THR A 20 -12.06 19.55 -6.13
N LYS A 21 -13.20 20.24 -6.27
CA LYS A 21 -14.42 19.99 -5.47
C LYS A 21 -14.89 18.52 -5.61
N SER A 22 -14.90 17.96 -6.83
CA SER A 22 -15.25 16.55 -7.10
C SER A 22 -14.29 15.50 -6.52
N ARG A 23 -13.01 15.85 -6.29
CA ARG A 23 -12.01 14.93 -5.70
C ARG A 23 -12.11 14.96 -4.17
N VAL A 24 -12.14 16.17 -3.61
CA VAL A 24 -12.33 16.40 -2.17
C VAL A 24 -13.63 15.76 -1.69
N SER A 25 -14.73 15.90 -2.45
CA SER A 25 -16.03 15.34 -2.06
C SER A 25 -16.04 13.82 -1.95
N ARG A 26 -15.05 13.11 -2.52
CA ARG A 26 -14.99 11.64 -2.50
C ARG A 26 -14.13 11.08 -1.39
N ILE A 27 -12.91 11.57 -1.21
CA ILE A 27 -11.99 11.00 -0.20
C ILE A 27 -12.22 11.57 1.20
N ARG A 28 -12.77 12.79 1.31
CA ARG A 28 -12.95 13.45 2.61
C ARG A 28 -13.91 12.68 3.53
N PRO A 29 -15.08 12.20 3.06
CA PRO A 29 -15.94 11.35 3.89
C PRO A 29 -15.22 10.08 4.37
N HIS A 30 -14.41 9.45 3.51
CA HIS A 30 -13.67 8.25 3.86
C HIS A 30 -12.70 8.51 5.04
N PHE A 31 -11.89 9.58 4.95
CA PHE A 31 -10.96 9.93 6.03
C PHE A 31 -11.68 10.37 7.30
N ALA A 32 -12.79 11.11 7.19
CA ALA A 32 -13.59 11.48 8.36
C ALA A 32 -14.13 10.24 9.09
N ALA A 33 -14.63 9.26 8.35
CA ALA A 33 -15.07 7.98 8.90
C ALA A 33 -13.91 7.24 9.57
N LEU A 34 -12.79 7.07 8.86
CA LEU A 34 -11.61 6.37 9.37
C LEU A 34 -11.09 6.98 10.67
N PHE A 35 -10.90 8.30 10.72
CA PHE A 35 -10.36 8.95 11.93
C PHE A 35 -11.35 8.91 13.09
N ARG A 36 -12.63 9.17 12.84
CA ARG A 36 -13.67 9.11 13.87
C ARG A 36 -13.78 7.69 14.45
N ASN A 37 -13.86 6.69 13.58
CA ASN A 37 -14.07 5.30 13.96
C ASN A 37 -12.80 4.67 14.58
N ALA A 38 -11.61 5.20 14.28
CA ALA A 38 -10.36 4.82 14.93
C ALA A 38 -10.06 5.64 16.20
N ASP A 39 -11.04 6.36 16.75
CA ASP A 39 -10.94 7.09 18.03
C ASP A 39 -9.83 8.16 18.05
N TYR A 40 -9.70 8.91 16.95
CA TYR A 40 -8.90 10.13 16.93
C TYR A 40 -9.65 11.27 17.60
N SER A 41 -8.94 12.13 18.34
CA SER A 41 -9.56 13.31 18.96
C SER A 41 -10.12 14.24 17.88
N LEU A 42 -11.08 15.09 18.26
CA LEU A 42 -11.70 16.00 17.31
C LEU A 42 -10.66 16.96 16.69
N GLU A 43 -9.70 17.43 17.47
CA GLU A 43 -8.60 18.29 17.03
C GLU A 43 -7.75 17.59 15.97
N ALA A 44 -7.36 16.34 16.23
CA ALA A 44 -6.60 15.53 15.27
C ALA A 44 -7.39 15.28 13.98
N GLN A 45 -8.69 15.00 14.09
CA GLN A 45 -9.57 14.84 12.93
C GLN A 45 -9.58 16.11 12.06
N TYR A 46 -9.71 17.29 12.65
CA TYR A 46 -9.68 18.55 11.89
C TYR A 46 -8.31 18.79 11.23
N GLU A 47 -7.23 18.63 11.96
CA GLU A 47 -5.86 18.82 11.46
C GLU A 47 -5.58 17.91 10.26
N PHE A 48 -5.90 16.61 10.40
CA PHE A 48 -5.66 15.65 9.33
C PHE A 48 -6.59 15.87 8.14
N LEU A 49 -7.86 16.25 8.35
CA LEU A 49 -8.76 16.56 7.24
C LEU A 49 -8.32 17.81 6.46
N LEU A 50 -7.75 18.81 7.13
CA LEU A 50 -7.14 19.97 6.48
C LEU A 50 -5.91 19.55 5.66
N PHE A 51 -5.05 18.70 6.22
CA PHE A 51 -3.94 18.12 5.47
C PHE A 51 -4.42 17.36 4.22
N ILE A 52 -5.43 16.49 4.35
CA ILE A 52 -6.00 15.76 3.22
C ILE A 52 -6.54 16.72 2.16
N TYR A 53 -7.20 17.80 2.58
CA TYR A 53 -7.75 18.82 1.66
C TYR A 53 -6.66 19.57 0.90
N HIS A 54 -5.62 20.05 1.61
CA HIS A 54 -4.59 20.91 1.02
C HIS A 54 -3.49 20.13 0.30
N GLN A 55 -3.12 18.96 0.81
CA GLN A 55 -1.96 18.23 0.32
C GLN A 55 -2.32 17.02 -0.55
N VAL A 56 -3.33 16.23 -0.16
CA VAL A 56 -3.65 14.97 -0.83
C VAL A 56 -4.60 15.17 -2.00
N ALA A 57 -5.78 15.74 -1.78
CA ALA A 57 -6.84 15.83 -2.78
C ALA A 57 -6.45 16.50 -4.11
N PRO A 58 -5.61 17.56 -4.14
CA PRO A 58 -5.18 18.17 -5.40
C PRO A 58 -4.32 17.24 -6.28
N ARG A 59 -3.66 16.25 -5.67
CA ARG A 59 -2.65 15.39 -6.28
C ARG A 59 -3.12 13.97 -6.61
N LEU A 60 -4.42 13.67 -6.50
CA LEU A 60 -4.99 12.35 -6.86
C LEU A 60 -5.28 12.17 -8.36
N GLY A 61 -4.75 13.03 -9.23
CA GLY A 61 -4.99 12.94 -10.67
C GLY A 61 -6.44 13.21 -11.09
N SER A 62 -6.77 12.98 -12.37
CA SER A 62 -8.08 13.34 -12.93
C SER A 62 -9.25 12.63 -12.25
N SER A 63 -10.37 13.34 -12.06
CA SER A 63 -11.60 12.71 -11.60
C SER A 63 -12.01 11.63 -12.63
N PRO A 64 -12.34 10.39 -12.20
CA PRO A 64 -12.76 9.33 -13.13
C PRO A 64 -13.87 9.73 -14.12
N ARG A 65 -14.71 10.71 -13.77
CA ARG A 65 -15.78 11.25 -14.63
C ARG A 65 -15.27 11.96 -15.90
N VAL A 66 -13.97 12.28 -15.99
CA VAL A 66 -13.35 13.06 -17.08
C VAL A 66 -12.56 12.19 -18.06
N LEU A 67 -12.35 10.90 -17.78
CA LEU A 67 -11.50 10.00 -18.59
C LEU A 67 -12.23 9.38 -19.81
N ALA A 68 -13.22 10.07 -20.36
CA ALA A 68 -14.11 9.54 -21.40
C ALA A 68 -13.55 9.59 -22.84
N LEU A 69 -12.30 9.99 -23.10
CA LEU A 69 -11.74 9.97 -24.46
C LEU A 69 -10.23 9.70 -24.46
N GLY A 70 -9.85 8.47 -24.81
CA GLY A 70 -8.60 8.16 -25.53
C GLY A 70 -7.24 8.52 -24.91
N SER A 71 -7.16 9.12 -23.72
CA SER A 71 -5.89 9.40 -23.06
C SER A 71 -5.34 8.13 -22.43
N ALA A 72 -4.09 7.79 -22.76
CA ALA A 72 -3.34 6.70 -22.15
C ALA A 72 -3.55 6.69 -20.63
N LYS A 73 -4.00 5.55 -20.12
CA LYS A 73 -4.38 5.37 -18.73
C LYS A 73 -3.19 5.71 -17.83
N GLY A 74 -3.37 6.63 -16.90
CA GLY A 74 -2.47 6.77 -15.76
C GLY A 74 -2.84 5.69 -14.75
N ASP A 75 -2.41 4.45 -14.98
CA ASP A 75 -2.76 3.32 -14.12
C ASP A 75 -1.78 3.28 -12.93
N SER A 76 -2.21 3.79 -11.77
CA SER A 76 -1.48 3.60 -10.52
C SER A 76 -1.50 2.12 -10.12
N GLY A 77 -0.34 1.56 -9.79
CA GLY A 77 -0.17 0.19 -9.32
C GLY A 77 -0.64 -0.04 -7.89
N LEU A 78 -1.17 0.97 -7.19
CA LEU A 78 -1.63 0.85 -5.81
C LEU A 78 -2.94 0.07 -5.63
N SER A 79 -3.74 -0.10 -6.69
CA SER A 79 -5.03 -0.79 -6.62
C SER A 79 -5.40 -1.42 -7.96
N LEU A 80 -6.33 -2.38 -7.94
CA LEU A 80 -6.75 -3.10 -9.15
C LEU A 80 -7.46 -2.20 -10.18
N ASP A 81 -8.09 -1.11 -9.73
CA ASP A 81 -8.83 -0.19 -10.61
C ASP A 81 -8.03 1.06 -10.99
N GLY A 82 -6.74 1.11 -10.65
CA GLY A 82 -5.86 2.25 -10.95
C GLY A 82 -6.06 3.46 -10.03
N THR A 83 -6.80 3.32 -8.93
CA THR A 83 -6.90 4.38 -7.92
C THR A 83 -5.54 4.73 -7.33
N HIS A 84 -5.27 6.04 -7.24
CA HIS A 84 -4.00 6.61 -6.78
C HIS A 84 -3.85 6.70 -5.24
N ILE A 85 -4.73 6.05 -4.47
CA ILE A 85 -4.70 6.09 -3.02
C ILE A 85 -5.21 4.78 -2.42
N GLU A 86 -4.57 4.34 -1.35
CA GLU A 86 -4.94 3.19 -0.54
C GLU A 86 -4.87 3.61 0.95
N TYR A 87 -5.81 3.12 1.75
CA TYR A 87 -5.83 3.34 3.19
C TYR A 87 -5.29 2.11 3.91
N SER A 88 -4.83 2.27 5.15
CA SER A 88 -4.55 1.13 6.00
C SER A 88 -5.07 1.34 7.42
N TRP A 89 -5.61 0.26 7.97
CA TRP A 89 -6.09 0.16 9.34
C TRP A 89 -5.17 -0.77 10.11
N ARG A 90 -4.29 -0.20 10.94
CA ARG A 90 -3.49 -1.00 11.87
C ARG A 90 -4.36 -1.29 13.08
N TRP A 91 -4.70 -2.56 13.24
CA TRP A 91 -5.55 -3.03 14.32
C TRP A 91 -4.91 -2.78 15.68
N ASN A 92 -5.75 -2.37 16.64
CA ASN A 92 -5.33 -2.11 18.00
C ASN A 92 -4.68 -3.33 18.65
N GLU A 93 -3.76 -3.08 19.57
CA GLU A 93 -3.35 -4.06 20.56
C GLU A 93 -4.28 -3.97 21.78
N ALA A 94 -4.11 -4.85 22.76
CA ALA A 94 -4.87 -4.77 24.01
C ALA A 94 -4.63 -3.41 24.67
N GLY A 95 -5.72 -2.66 24.91
CA GLY A 95 -5.67 -1.33 25.53
C GLY A 95 -5.21 -0.18 24.64
N THR A 96 -5.01 -0.39 23.34
CA THR A 96 -4.70 0.70 22.39
C THR A 96 -5.87 0.95 21.44
N LYS A 97 -5.78 2.03 20.65
CA LYS A 97 -6.66 2.29 19.52
C LYS A 97 -6.02 1.87 18.18
N PRO A 98 -6.79 1.75 17.09
CA PRO A 98 -6.24 1.55 15.76
C PRO A 98 -5.45 2.77 15.29
N GLU A 99 -4.54 2.57 14.34
CA GLU A 99 -3.84 3.65 13.65
C GLU A 99 -4.23 3.65 12.17
N VAL A 100 -4.65 4.82 11.68
CA VAL A 100 -4.96 5.05 10.28
C VAL A 100 -3.70 5.53 9.56
N ARG A 101 -3.49 5.02 8.36
CA ARG A 101 -2.43 5.47 7.45
C ARG A 101 -2.98 5.52 6.03
N MET A 102 -2.26 6.19 5.16
CA MET A 102 -2.52 6.12 3.73
C MET A 102 -1.22 5.98 2.95
N VAL A 103 -1.33 5.41 1.76
CA VAL A 103 -0.34 5.55 0.70
C VAL A 103 -1.03 6.12 -0.53
N MET A 104 -0.34 6.99 -1.26
CA MET A 104 -0.81 7.53 -2.52
C MET A 104 0.32 7.58 -3.54
N GLU A 105 -0.04 7.54 -4.81
CA GLU A 105 0.82 7.95 -5.91
C GLU A 105 0.41 9.36 -6.31
N PRO A 106 1.12 10.40 -5.86
CA PRO A 106 0.84 11.76 -6.31
C PRO A 106 0.94 11.85 -7.83
N PHE A 107 -0.03 12.50 -8.45
CA PHE A 107 -0.18 12.56 -9.89
C PHE A 107 -0.41 14.00 -10.34
N SER A 108 0.18 14.34 -11.49
CA SER A 108 -0.07 15.60 -12.19
C SER A 108 -0.46 15.36 -13.64
N ARG A 109 -1.01 16.38 -14.29
CA ARG A 109 -1.30 16.34 -15.74
C ARG A 109 -0.06 16.14 -16.63
N PHE A 110 1.14 16.22 -16.07
CA PHE A 110 2.40 16.07 -16.80
C PHE A 110 2.99 14.65 -16.68
N ALA A 111 2.41 13.79 -15.84
CA ALA A 111 2.83 12.40 -15.70
C ALA A 111 2.84 11.68 -17.06
N GLY A 112 3.93 10.98 -17.36
CA GLY A 112 4.13 10.27 -18.62
C GLY A 112 4.42 11.15 -19.84
N THR A 113 4.49 12.48 -19.66
CA THR A 113 4.88 13.41 -20.73
C THR A 113 6.37 13.72 -20.67
N TYR A 114 6.91 14.42 -21.68
CA TYR A 114 8.29 14.93 -21.66
C TYR A 114 8.64 15.73 -20.40
N MET A 115 7.64 16.41 -19.82
CA MET A 115 7.83 17.22 -18.62
C MET A 115 7.95 16.38 -17.35
N ASP A 116 7.40 15.16 -17.30
CA ASP A 116 7.53 14.26 -16.15
C ASP A 116 7.33 12.80 -16.57
N PRO A 117 8.32 12.19 -17.26
CA PRO A 117 8.17 10.86 -17.85
C PRO A 117 7.88 9.74 -16.85
N LEU A 118 8.33 9.92 -15.60
CA LEU A 118 8.23 8.90 -14.54
C LEU A 118 7.19 9.22 -13.45
N ASN A 119 6.45 10.33 -13.55
CA ASN A 119 5.54 10.79 -12.50
C ASN A 119 6.20 10.97 -11.11
N ILE A 120 7.44 11.46 -11.07
CA ILE A 120 8.20 11.61 -9.80
C ILE A 120 8.09 13.04 -9.25
N LYS A 121 7.81 14.01 -10.11
CA LYS A 121 7.75 15.43 -9.72
C LYS A 121 6.63 15.70 -8.69
N PRO A 122 5.40 15.17 -8.82
CA PRO A 122 4.33 15.48 -7.89
C PRO A 122 4.63 15.04 -6.45
N ALA A 123 5.28 13.89 -6.29
CA ALA A 123 5.72 13.42 -4.97
C ALA A 123 6.82 14.33 -4.40
N THR A 124 7.80 14.70 -5.23
CA THR A 124 8.88 15.61 -4.86
C THR A 124 8.34 16.98 -4.42
N GLU A 125 7.45 17.58 -5.21
CA GLU A 125 6.83 18.87 -4.94
C GLU A 125 5.95 18.85 -3.68
N MET A 126 5.21 17.76 -3.46
CA MET A 126 4.40 17.60 -2.25
C MET A 126 5.27 17.63 -1.00
N LEU A 127 6.34 16.83 -0.94
CA LEU A 127 7.23 16.79 0.22
C LEU A 127 7.93 18.14 0.46
N TYR A 128 8.46 18.79 -0.59
CA TYR A 128 9.05 20.12 -0.45
C TYR A 128 8.05 21.17 0.06
N SER A 129 6.79 21.11 -0.37
CA SER A 129 5.77 22.05 0.10
C SER A 129 5.39 21.89 1.57
N MET A 130 5.64 20.71 2.14
CA MET A 130 5.39 20.39 3.55
C MET A 130 6.61 20.67 4.44
N ALA A 131 7.82 20.68 3.89
CA ALA A 131 9.06 20.86 4.66
C ALA A 131 9.05 22.09 5.60
N PRO A 132 8.50 23.26 5.22
CA PRO A 132 8.42 24.40 6.15
C PRO A 132 7.43 24.21 7.31
N GLN A 133 6.51 23.26 7.21
CA GLN A 133 5.41 23.03 8.15
C GLN A 133 5.65 21.84 9.08
N ILE A 134 6.55 20.91 8.69
CA ILE A 134 6.83 19.68 9.43
C ILE A 134 8.33 19.70 9.82
N PRO A 135 8.67 20.11 11.05
CA PRO A 135 10.06 20.26 11.49
C PRO A 135 10.90 18.98 11.41
N SER A 136 10.26 17.81 11.51
CA SER A 136 10.94 16.51 11.41
C SER A 136 11.20 16.06 9.96
N LEU A 137 10.61 16.73 8.97
CA LEU A 137 10.72 16.35 7.57
C LEU A 137 12.11 16.72 7.03
N ASP A 138 12.83 15.71 6.52
CA ASP A 138 14.15 15.88 5.94
C ASP A 138 14.22 15.18 4.57
N MET A 139 14.67 15.93 3.56
CA MET A 139 14.70 15.48 2.17
C MET A 139 15.98 14.72 1.78
N SER A 140 16.94 14.56 2.69
CA SER A 140 18.27 13.99 2.39
C SER A 140 18.18 12.58 1.80
N LEU A 141 17.50 11.66 2.51
CA LEU A 141 17.31 10.29 2.01
C LEU A 141 16.43 10.25 0.75
N PHE A 142 15.37 11.07 0.70
CA PHE A 142 14.50 11.12 -0.48
C PHE A 142 15.28 11.50 -1.75
N ASN A 143 16.07 12.58 -1.68
CA ASN A 143 16.87 13.04 -2.80
C ASN A 143 17.98 12.05 -3.17
N HIS A 144 18.61 11.42 -2.16
CA HIS A 144 19.61 10.38 -2.37
C HIS A 144 19.05 9.20 -3.18
N PHE A 145 17.97 8.58 -2.70
CA PHE A 145 17.39 7.41 -3.38
C PHE A 145 16.79 7.77 -4.75
N LYS A 146 16.22 8.97 -4.90
CA LYS A 146 15.81 9.46 -6.23
C LYS A 146 17.00 9.53 -7.20
N GLY A 147 18.16 10.00 -6.76
CA GLY A 147 19.38 10.07 -7.59
C GLY A 147 19.98 8.70 -7.90
N LYS A 148 19.87 7.74 -6.96
CA LYS A 148 20.37 6.38 -7.14
C LYS A 148 19.48 5.51 -8.02
N PHE A 149 18.15 5.64 -7.91
CA PHE A 149 17.20 4.74 -8.56
C PHE A 149 16.69 5.18 -9.93
N TYR A 150 16.87 6.45 -10.30
CA TYR A 150 16.43 6.98 -11.60
C TYR A 150 17.57 7.73 -12.28
N ASP A 151 17.51 7.83 -13.60
CA ASP A 151 18.53 8.55 -14.36
C ASP A 151 18.22 10.04 -14.47
N ALA A 152 19.27 10.86 -14.50
CA ALA A 152 19.12 12.31 -14.63
C ALA A 152 18.48 12.70 -15.98
N ALA A 153 18.78 11.96 -17.05
CA ALA A 153 18.21 12.16 -18.38
C ALA A 153 16.81 11.52 -18.52
N GLN A 154 15.86 11.93 -17.66
CA GLN A 154 14.53 11.29 -17.58
C GLN A 154 13.74 11.29 -18.90
N HIS A 155 13.98 12.24 -19.81
CA HIS A 155 13.29 12.26 -21.11
C HIS A 155 13.52 10.98 -21.93
N LYS A 156 14.67 10.31 -21.76
CA LYS A 156 15.02 9.09 -22.48
C LYS A 156 14.10 7.91 -22.16
N TYR A 157 13.42 7.91 -21.01
CA TYR A 157 12.46 6.83 -20.70
C TYR A 157 11.28 6.79 -21.68
N LEU A 158 10.96 7.90 -22.36
CA LEU A 158 9.92 7.95 -23.40
C LEU A 158 10.37 7.32 -24.71
N GLU A 159 11.68 7.11 -24.90
CA GLU A 159 12.27 6.51 -26.09
C GLU A 159 12.40 4.97 -25.94
N THR A 160 12.08 4.45 -24.75
CA THR A 160 12.25 3.03 -24.41
C THR A 160 10.90 2.36 -24.14
N ASN A 161 10.73 1.12 -24.62
CA ASN A 161 9.61 0.25 -24.26
C ASN A 161 9.98 -0.73 -23.13
N GLU A 162 11.08 -0.46 -22.41
CA GLU A 162 11.72 -1.41 -21.48
C GLU A 162 10.79 -1.87 -20.35
N ARG A 163 9.88 -0.98 -19.91
CA ARG A 163 8.79 -1.31 -18.99
C ARG A 163 7.58 -0.41 -19.27
N PRO A 164 6.34 -0.92 -19.18
CA PRO A 164 5.15 -0.05 -19.18
C PRO A 164 5.26 0.98 -18.05
N ILE A 165 4.61 2.15 -18.24
CA ILE A 165 4.54 3.17 -17.20
C ILE A 165 3.87 2.53 -15.97
N MET A 166 4.66 2.30 -14.94
CA MET A 166 4.24 1.82 -13.62
C MET A 166 4.60 2.88 -12.59
N THR A 167 3.95 2.79 -11.43
CA THR A 167 4.23 3.61 -10.26
C THR A 167 5.73 3.60 -9.93
N ASN A 168 6.37 4.76 -9.93
CA ASN A 168 7.79 4.89 -9.58
C ASN A 168 7.98 5.34 -8.13
N VAL A 169 7.21 6.34 -7.69
CA VAL A 169 7.31 6.88 -6.34
C VAL A 169 5.92 7.05 -5.72
N CYS A 170 5.72 6.43 -4.56
CA CYS A 170 4.56 6.67 -3.72
C CYS A 170 4.93 7.44 -2.46
N LEU A 171 3.96 8.16 -1.89
CA LEU A 171 4.07 8.76 -0.58
C LEU A 171 3.12 8.09 0.41
N GLY A 172 3.63 7.73 1.58
CA GLY A 172 2.84 7.26 2.70
C GLY A 172 2.73 8.31 3.80
N PHE A 173 1.64 8.28 4.55
CA PHE A 173 1.44 9.15 5.71
C PHE A 173 0.90 8.33 6.87
N GLU A 174 1.61 8.38 8.00
CA GLU A 174 1.10 7.88 9.29
C GLU A 174 0.52 9.05 10.08
N PHE A 175 -0.69 8.87 10.58
CA PHE A 175 -1.38 9.85 11.41
C PHE A 175 -1.28 9.38 12.87
N LEU A 176 -0.31 9.90 13.63
CA LEU A 176 0.00 9.45 14.99
C LEU A 176 -0.20 10.58 15.99
N GLY A 177 -1.19 10.44 16.88
CA GLY A 177 -1.56 11.55 17.76
C GLY A 177 -2.00 12.76 16.94
N ASN A 178 -1.20 13.83 16.97
CA ASN A 178 -1.38 15.05 16.16
C ASN A 178 -0.28 15.21 15.09
N GLU A 179 0.57 14.20 14.90
CA GLU A 179 1.68 14.25 13.95
C GLU A 179 1.32 13.56 12.62
N ILE A 180 1.86 14.13 11.53
CA ILE A 180 1.78 13.57 10.19
C ILE A 180 3.20 13.16 9.80
N LEU A 181 3.45 11.85 9.73
CA LEU A 181 4.77 11.32 9.44
C LEU A 181 4.85 10.87 7.98
N PRO A 182 5.56 11.63 7.11
CA PRO A 182 5.68 11.29 5.70
C PRO A 182 6.65 10.14 5.47
N LYS A 183 6.32 9.32 4.47
CA LYS A 183 7.13 8.22 3.95
C LYS A 183 7.22 8.32 2.45
N ALA A 184 8.28 7.78 1.88
CA ALA A 184 8.41 7.60 0.44
C ALA A 184 8.71 6.15 0.12
N TYR A 185 8.14 5.66 -0.97
CA TYR A 185 8.38 4.32 -1.50
C TYR A 185 8.91 4.46 -2.92
N PHE A 186 10.04 3.82 -3.20
CA PHE A 186 10.73 3.88 -4.48
C PHE A 186 10.71 2.53 -5.16
N PHE A 187 10.19 2.50 -6.38
CA PHE A 187 10.30 1.40 -7.32
C PHE A 187 11.38 1.77 -8.33
N PRO A 188 12.60 1.20 -8.24
CA PRO A 188 13.70 1.64 -9.08
C PRO A 188 13.49 1.30 -10.55
N ARG A 189 13.97 2.20 -11.42
CA ARG A 189 13.91 2.03 -12.86
C ARG A 189 15.07 2.77 -13.49
N LYS A 190 15.99 2.06 -14.14
CA LYS A 190 17.11 2.62 -14.90
C LYS A 190 16.93 2.44 -16.41
N LEU A 191 17.51 3.35 -17.20
CA LEU A 191 17.58 3.21 -18.66
C LEU A 191 18.45 2.00 -19.03
N GLY A 192 18.01 1.21 -20.01
CA GLY A 192 18.68 -0.03 -20.39
C GLY A 192 18.43 -1.20 -19.43
N GLN A 193 17.62 -1.01 -18.37
CA GLN A 193 17.35 -2.06 -17.40
C GLN A 193 16.32 -3.04 -17.96
N VAL A 194 16.78 -4.26 -18.24
CA VAL A 194 15.91 -5.40 -18.56
C VAL A 194 15.64 -6.18 -17.28
N GLY A 195 14.37 -6.46 -16.98
CA GLY A 195 14.01 -7.20 -15.77
C GLY A 195 14.20 -6.39 -14.48
N LEU A 196 14.21 -7.09 -13.34
CA LEU A 196 14.26 -6.51 -12.00
C LEU A 196 15.57 -5.75 -11.74
N THR A 197 15.54 -4.85 -10.76
CA THR A 197 16.69 -4.03 -10.40
C THR A 197 17.82 -4.92 -9.87
N PRO A 198 19.03 -4.88 -10.45
CA PRO A 198 20.14 -5.71 -10.02
C PRO A 198 20.50 -5.48 -8.55
N MET A 199 20.91 -6.56 -7.85
CA MET A 199 21.26 -6.49 -6.42
C MET A 199 22.33 -5.44 -6.11
N ALA A 200 23.34 -5.30 -6.97
CA ALA A 200 24.40 -4.31 -6.80
C ALA A 200 23.87 -2.86 -6.74
N VAL A 201 22.77 -2.54 -7.42
CA VAL A 201 22.14 -1.21 -7.37
C VAL A 201 21.50 -0.99 -6.01
N TRP A 202 20.88 -2.01 -5.42
CA TRP A 202 20.32 -1.94 -4.06
C TRP A 202 21.42 -1.75 -3.01
N GLU A 203 22.49 -2.54 -3.10
CA GLU A 203 23.64 -2.46 -2.19
C GLU A 203 24.31 -1.09 -2.26
N ASP A 204 24.63 -0.59 -3.47
CA ASP A 204 25.22 0.75 -3.65
C ASP A 204 24.29 1.85 -3.14
N ALA A 205 22.99 1.79 -3.46
CA ALA A 205 22.04 2.82 -3.04
C ALA A 205 21.92 2.90 -1.52
N ILE A 206 21.86 1.76 -0.82
CA ILE A 206 21.68 1.70 0.63
C ILE A 206 22.99 2.04 1.37
N THR A 207 24.12 1.44 1.00
CA THR A 207 25.42 1.62 1.69
C THR A 207 26.00 3.02 1.50
N SER A 208 25.59 3.74 0.44
CA SER A 208 25.95 5.15 0.26
C SER A 208 24.96 6.14 0.89
N ALA A 209 23.82 5.68 1.40
CA ALA A 209 22.79 6.54 2.03
C ALA A 209 23.06 6.78 3.52
N VAL A 210 23.54 5.74 4.20
CA VAL A 210 23.72 5.68 5.65
C VAL A 210 25.01 4.91 5.97
N PRO A 211 25.62 5.10 7.16
CA PRO A 211 26.75 4.28 7.58
C PRO A 211 26.44 2.79 7.47
N ASP A 212 27.44 2.01 7.09
CA ASP A 212 27.30 0.55 7.04
C ASP A 212 27.03 -0.01 8.45
N THR A 213 26.10 -0.95 8.54
CA THR A 213 25.69 -1.57 9.81
C THR A 213 25.62 -3.08 9.66
N PRO A 214 25.82 -3.85 10.74
CA PRO A 214 25.69 -5.31 10.71
C PRO A 214 24.34 -5.77 10.15
N THR A 215 23.25 -5.06 10.43
CA THR A 215 21.92 -5.40 9.92
C THR A 215 21.83 -5.34 8.39
N ILE A 216 22.44 -4.34 7.75
CA ILE A 216 22.47 -4.22 6.28
C ILE A 216 23.18 -5.45 5.68
N GLY A 217 24.37 -5.77 6.18
CA GLY A 217 25.16 -6.92 5.73
C GLY A 217 24.45 -8.26 5.95
N THR A 218 23.78 -8.43 7.10
CA THR A 218 22.99 -9.64 7.42
C THR A 218 21.82 -9.81 6.46
N VAL A 219 21.07 -8.74 6.16
CA VAL A 219 19.92 -8.82 5.24
C VAL A 219 20.38 -9.14 3.82
N PHE A 220 21.41 -8.48 3.31
CA PHE A 220 21.90 -8.77 1.96
C PHE A 220 22.48 -10.18 1.84
N SER A 221 23.19 -10.66 2.87
CA SER A 221 23.68 -12.04 2.92
C SER A 221 22.55 -13.06 2.92
N PHE A 222 21.51 -12.83 3.73
CA PHE A 222 20.33 -13.68 3.77
C PHE A 222 19.61 -13.73 2.42
N VAL A 223 19.31 -12.58 1.81
CA VAL A 223 18.58 -12.52 0.53
C VAL A 223 19.39 -13.14 -0.62
N LYS A 224 20.71 -12.91 -0.70
CA LYS A 224 21.55 -13.41 -1.80
C LYS A 224 21.95 -14.88 -1.68
N GLY A 225 22.24 -15.34 -0.47
CA GLY A 225 22.85 -16.65 -0.23
C GLY A 225 21.91 -17.62 0.46
N GLU A 226 21.49 -17.28 1.68
CA GLU A 226 20.79 -18.23 2.55
C GLU A 226 19.33 -18.50 2.13
N ALA A 227 18.64 -17.50 1.58
CA ALA A 227 17.27 -17.67 1.11
C ALA A 227 17.17 -18.71 -0.02
N PRO A 228 18.01 -18.68 -1.08
CA PRO A 228 18.12 -19.77 -2.05
C PRO A 228 18.37 -21.15 -1.44
N ASP A 229 19.24 -21.27 -0.43
CA ASP A 229 19.51 -22.53 0.27
C ASP A 229 18.29 -23.08 1.05
N LEU A 230 17.30 -22.21 1.30
CA LEU A 230 16.01 -22.55 1.92
C LEU A 230 14.89 -22.75 0.89
N ASP A 231 15.22 -22.88 -0.40
CA ASP A 231 14.30 -22.97 -1.54
C ASP A 231 13.36 -21.75 -1.68
N LEU A 232 13.85 -20.56 -1.33
CA LEU A 232 13.14 -19.28 -1.46
C LEU A 232 13.60 -18.52 -2.71
N THR A 233 12.69 -17.76 -3.33
CA THR A 233 12.97 -16.90 -4.50
C THR A 233 12.96 -15.41 -4.14
N LEU A 234 13.27 -15.11 -2.88
CA LEU A 234 13.13 -13.78 -2.29
C LEU A 234 13.91 -12.72 -3.06
N THR A 235 13.21 -11.77 -3.67
CA THR A 235 13.82 -10.77 -4.57
C THR A 235 13.42 -9.35 -4.19
N PRO A 236 14.36 -8.39 -4.00
CA PRO A 236 14.03 -6.99 -3.73
C PRO A 236 13.26 -6.33 -4.88
N LEU A 237 12.26 -5.52 -4.54
CA LEU A 237 11.41 -4.85 -5.53
C LEU A 237 11.20 -3.35 -5.25
N TRP A 238 11.04 -2.93 -3.99
CA TRP A 238 10.92 -1.50 -3.65
C TRP A 238 11.59 -1.17 -2.31
N LEU A 239 11.88 0.11 -2.10
CA LEU A 239 12.42 0.62 -0.83
C LEU A 239 11.45 1.63 -0.23
N GLY A 240 11.05 1.43 1.03
CA GLY A 240 10.34 2.43 1.81
C GLY A 240 11.27 3.18 2.75
N ILE A 241 11.13 4.49 2.88
CA ILE A 241 11.83 5.31 3.86
C ILE A 241 10.84 6.16 4.66
N ASP A 242 11.18 6.46 5.91
CA ASP A 242 10.60 7.62 6.58
C ASP A 242 11.30 8.89 6.07
N VAL A 243 10.57 9.94 5.68
CA VAL A 243 11.14 11.19 5.14
C VAL A 243 11.49 12.12 6.29
N VAL A 244 12.45 11.67 7.09
CA VAL A 244 12.97 12.33 8.29
C VAL A 244 14.49 12.27 8.28
N ARG A 245 15.13 12.89 9.30
CA ARG A 245 16.59 12.88 9.42
C ARG A 245 17.14 11.44 9.27
N PRO A 246 18.25 11.23 8.55
CA PRO A 246 18.79 9.89 8.30
C PRO A 246 18.99 9.04 9.57
N ALA A 247 19.43 9.66 10.67
CA ALA A 247 19.63 8.99 11.97
C ALA A 247 18.33 8.44 12.60
N ASP A 248 17.18 9.03 12.24
CA ASP A 248 15.87 8.67 12.77
C ASP A 248 15.06 7.79 11.81
N ALA A 249 15.46 7.74 10.54
CA ALA A 249 14.70 7.10 9.49
C ALA A 249 14.80 5.58 9.55
N ARG A 250 13.67 4.91 9.34
CA ARG A 250 13.67 3.49 8.94
C ARG A 250 13.93 3.39 7.45
N LEU A 251 14.71 2.39 7.06
CA LEU A 251 14.91 1.99 5.67
C LEU A 251 14.31 0.59 5.54
N LYS A 252 13.29 0.42 4.70
CA LYS A 252 12.54 -0.83 4.58
C LYS A 252 12.76 -1.41 3.20
N LEU A 253 13.63 -2.41 3.11
CA LEU A 253 13.87 -3.15 1.87
C LEU A 253 12.73 -4.14 1.67
N TYR A 254 11.88 -3.90 0.68
CA TYR A 254 10.78 -4.79 0.36
C TYR A 254 11.21 -5.82 -0.68
N CYS A 255 10.98 -7.09 -0.34
CA CYS A 255 11.22 -8.23 -1.20
C CYS A 255 9.92 -8.99 -1.48
N VAL A 256 9.84 -9.62 -2.63
CA VAL A 256 8.75 -10.52 -3.03
C VAL A 256 9.21 -11.96 -3.05
N GLU A 257 8.28 -12.87 -2.79
CA GLU A 257 8.49 -14.32 -2.72
C GLU A 257 7.38 -15.04 -3.50
N ALA A 258 7.76 -15.94 -4.39
CA ALA A 258 6.83 -16.72 -5.21
C ALA A 258 6.23 -17.90 -4.44
N ARG A 259 6.95 -18.43 -3.44
CA ARG A 259 6.45 -19.48 -2.53
C ARG A 259 5.42 -18.90 -1.56
N THR A 260 4.20 -19.41 -1.61
CA THR A 260 3.06 -18.88 -0.84
C THR A 260 2.67 -19.80 0.32
N SER A 261 3.45 -20.85 0.59
CA SER A 261 3.24 -21.72 1.76
C SER A 261 3.47 -21.00 3.10
N PHE A 262 2.88 -21.50 4.18
CA PHE A 262 3.21 -21.00 5.52
C PHE A 262 4.66 -21.34 5.94
N LYS A 263 5.24 -22.41 5.39
CA LYS A 263 6.64 -22.78 5.57
C LYS A 263 7.57 -21.66 5.08
N SER A 264 7.33 -21.09 3.89
CA SER A 264 8.13 -19.96 3.40
C SER A 264 7.98 -18.72 4.28
N VAL A 265 6.76 -18.40 4.70
CA VAL A 265 6.47 -17.31 5.66
C VAL A 265 7.29 -17.48 6.94
N LYS A 266 7.28 -18.68 7.54
CA LYS A 266 8.06 -18.97 8.75
C LYS A 266 9.56 -18.81 8.52
N SER A 267 10.08 -19.35 7.42
CA SER A 267 11.51 -19.24 7.07
C SER A 267 11.95 -17.79 6.95
N ILE A 268 11.14 -16.92 6.33
CA ILE A 268 11.48 -15.51 6.13
C ILE A 268 11.30 -14.69 7.43
N LEU A 269 10.19 -14.89 8.16
CA LEU A 269 9.96 -14.19 9.44
C LEU A 269 11.03 -14.51 10.49
N THR A 270 11.63 -15.70 10.42
CA THR A 270 12.73 -16.13 11.30
C THR A 270 14.11 -15.89 10.69
N MET A 271 14.20 -15.40 9.45
CA MET A 271 15.44 -15.34 8.67
C MET A 271 16.29 -16.62 8.77
N GLY A 272 15.67 -17.76 8.46
CA GLY A 272 16.34 -19.07 8.56
C GLY A 272 16.66 -19.50 10.00
N GLY A 273 15.96 -18.96 11.00
CA GLY A 273 16.18 -19.24 12.42
C GLY A 273 17.10 -18.24 13.13
N LYS A 274 17.61 -17.20 12.46
CA LYS A 274 18.39 -16.11 13.08
C LYS A 274 17.55 -15.26 14.03
N ILE A 275 16.29 -15.01 13.67
CA ILE A 275 15.35 -14.27 14.51
C ILE A 275 14.53 -15.28 15.30
N GLU A 276 14.62 -15.21 16.62
CA GLU A 276 13.76 -16.00 17.50
C GLU A 276 12.33 -15.46 17.47
N VAL A 277 11.41 -16.26 16.94
CA VAL A 277 9.99 -15.91 16.86
C VAL A 277 9.17 -16.89 17.72
N PRO A 278 8.38 -16.40 18.69
CA PRO A 278 7.56 -17.27 19.54
C PRO A 278 6.59 -18.14 18.73
N ARG A 279 6.61 -19.46 18.99
CA ARG A 279 5.80 -20.46 18.25
C ARG A 279 4.30 -20.16 18.30
N ASN A 280 3.80 -19.66 19.43
CA ASN A 280 2.40 -19.28 19.58
C ASN A 280 2.00 -18.12 18.65
N LEU A 281 2.89 -17.15 18.43
CA LEU A 281 2.63 -16.02 17.52
C LEU A 281 2.67 -16.44 16.06
N LEU A 282 3.57 -17.37 15.70
CA LEU A 282 3.54 -18.02 14.38
C LEU A 282 2.23 -18.79 14.18
N GLY A 283 1.78 -19.55 15.19
CA GLY A 283 0.49 -20.24 15.15
C GLY A 283 -0.67 -19.28 14.90
N LYS A 284 -0.71 -18.15 15.61
CA LYS A 284 -1.71 -17.09 15.41
C LYS A 284 -1.66 -16.45 14.01
N ALA A 285 -0.47 -16.24 13.46
CA ALA A 285 -0.31 -15.76 12.09
C ALA A 285 -0.83 -16.79 11.07
N TRP A 286 -0.60 -18.09 11.30
CA TRP A 286 -1.14 -19.16 10.47
C TRP A 286 -2.66 -19.23 10.53
N GLU A 287 -3.24 -19.15 11.72
CA GLU A 287 -4.69 -19.12 11.91
C GLU A 287 -5.35 -17.99 11.12
N LEU A 288 -4.79 -16.78 11.18
CA LEU A 288 -5.29 -15.64 10.42
C LEU A 288 -5.16 -15.86 8.92
N MET A 289 -4.01 -16.37 8.46
CA MET A 289 -3.78 -16.66 7.04
C MET A 289 -4.76 -17.71 6.50
N LYS A 290 -5.03 -18.78 7.27
CA LYS A 290 -6.06 -19.78 6.92
C LYS A 290 -7.45 -19.15 6.84
N ALA A 291 -7.81 -18.32 7.82
CA ALA A 291 -9.12 -17.72 7.89
C ALA A 291 -9.40 -16.81 6.67
N VAL A 292 -8.48 -15.89 6.34
CA VAL A 292 -8.70 -14.93 5.24
C VAL A 292 -8.66 -15.57 3.85
N CYS A 293 -7.98 -16.71 3.72
CA CYS A 293 -7.92 -17.49 2.48
C CYS A 293 -8.94 -18.65 2.45
N ASN A 294 -9.80 -18.76 3.46
CA ASN A 294 -10.80 -19.83 3.60
C ASN A 294 -10.21 -21.25 3.41
N LEU A 295 -9.06 -21.52 4.03
CA LEU A 295 -8.35 -22.79 3.89
C LEU A 295 -8.95 -23.86 4.83
N PRO A 296 -8.95 -25.15 4.43
CA PRO A 296 -9.30 -26.27 5.31
C PRO A 296 -8.48 -26.29 6.60
N ALA A 297 -9.06 -26.85 7.68
CA ALA A 297 -8.40 -26.91 8.98
C ALA A 297 -7.06 -27.66 8.96
N ASP A 298 -7.00 -28.71 8.13
CA ASP A 298 -5.89 -29.64 7.89
C ASP A 298 -5.00 -29.26 6.70
N PHE A 299 -5.17 -28.05 6.13
CA PHE A 299 -4.33 -27.60 5.02
C PHE A 299 -2.83 -27.63 5.40
N PRO A 300 -1.96 -28.29 4.60
CA PRO A 300 -0.54 -28.43 4.93
C PRO A 300 0.21 -27.09 4.95
N GLN A 301 1.14 -26.92 5.90
CA GLN A 301 1.90 -25.66 6.01
C GLN A 301 2.98 -25.50 4.92
N ASP A 302 3.40 -26.58 4.28
CA ASP A 302 4.42 -26.60 3.22
C ASP A 302 3.84 -26.51 1.81
N GLN A 303 2.51 -26.57 1.68
CA GLN A 303 1.80 -26.39 0.43
C GLN A 303 1.58 -24.90 0.13
N ASP A 304 1.85 -24.51 -1.11
CA ASP A 304 1.54 -23.15 -1.61
C ASP A 304 0.03 -22.91 -1.62
N LEU A 305 -0.39 -21.67 -1.34
CA LEU A 305 -1.81 -21.35 -1.26
C LEU A 305 -2.48 -21.49 -2.64
N PRO A 306 -3.70 -22.06 -2.69
CA PRO A 306 -4.49 -22.02 -3.90
C PRO A 306 -4.89 -20.56 -4.18
N LYS A 307 -4.99 -20.20 -5.47
CA LYS A 307 -5.62 -18.94 -5.87
C LYS A 307 -7.06 -18.89 -5.38
N ALA A 308 -7.58 -17.67 -5.23
CA ALA A 308 -8.93 -17.45 -4.80
C ALA A 308 -9.99 -18.24 -5.62
N PRO A 309 -11.12 -18.63 -5.02
CA PRO A 309 -12.24 -19.20 -5.75
C PRO A 309 -12.69 -18.29 -6.90
N ARG A 310 -12.93 -18.86 -8.09
CA ARG A 310 -13.31 -18.13 -9.30
C ARG A 310 -12.29 -17.05 -9.73
N TYR A 311 -11.02 -17.19 -9.36
CA TYR A 311 -9.96 -16.32 -9.85
C TYR A 311 -9.95 -16.27 -11.38
N ASN A 312 -10.04 -15.06 -11.94
CA ASN A 312 -10.01 -14.84 -13.37
C ASN A 312 -8.78 -14.00 -13.74
N VAL A 313 -7.86 -14.57 -14.52
CA VAL A 313 -6.62 -13.90 -14.93
C VAL A 313 -6.88 -12.56 -15.65
N SER A 314 -7.97 -12.43 -16.40
CA SER A 314 -8.26 -11.19 -17.16
C SER A 314 -8.76 -10.03 -16.31
N THR A 315 -9.34 -10.31 -15.14
CA THR A 315 -9.92 -9.29 -14.24
C THR A 315 -9.16 -9.18 -12.92
N ASP A 316 -8.70 -10.30 -12.40
CA ASP A 316 -8.01 -10.44 -11.12
C ASP A 316 -6.49 -10.54 -11.33
N GLY A 317 -6.06 -11.00 -12.50
CA GLY A 317 -4.66 -11.09 -12.91
C GLY A 317 -4.17 -9.87 -13.67
N VAL A 318 -4.76 -8.69 -13.43
CA VAL A 318 -4.16 -7.42 -13.85
C VAL A 318 -2.89 -7.24 -13.02
N ASP A 319 -1.84 -7.92 -13.47
CA ASP A 319 -0.56 -7.97 -12.81
C ASP A 319 0.28 -6.76 -13.23
N ALA A 320 0.14 -5.66 -12.49
CA ALA A 320 0.85 -4.42 -12.80
C ALA A 320 2.38 -4.50 -12.61
N ALA A 321 2.98 -5.65 -12.20
CA ALA A 321 4.44 -5.81 -12.18
C ALA A 321 5.00 -7.24 -11.92
N GLY A 322 4.22 -8.33 -11.95
CA GLY A 322 4.65 -9.61 -11.34
C GLY A 322 4.35 -9.68 -9.84
N LEU A 323 3.62 -8.69 -9.31
CA LEU A 323 3.44 -8.42 -7.88
C LEU A 323 2.28 -9.21 -7.31
N TRP A 324 1.20 -9.30 -8.07
CA TRP A 324 -0.06 -9.77 -7.56
C TRP A 324 -0.09 -11.31 -7.59
N GLY A 325 -0.31 -11.92 -6.41
CA GLY A 325 -0.17 -13.36 -6.23
C GLY A 325 1.22 -13.83 -5.79
N THR A 326 2.09 -12.90 -5.40
CA THR A 326 3.30 -13.18 -4.62
C THR A 326 3.14 -12.68 -3.19
N PHE A 327 3.90 -13.25 -2.26
CA PHE A 327 4.00 -12.72 -0.90
C PHE A 327 5.05 -11.62 -0.86
N ALA A 328 4.79 -10.57 -0.07
CA ALA A 328 5.74 -9.49 0.12
C ALA A 328 6.23 -9.44 1.57
N TYR A 329 7.48 -9.00 1.74
CA TYR A 329 8.11 -8.84 3.03
C TYR A 329 8.88 -7.54 3.03
N TYR A 330 8.96 -6.85 4.16
CA TYR A 330 10.04 -5.88 4.35
C TYR A 330 10.99 -6.32 5.45
N PHE A 331 12.24 -5.92 5.28
CA PHE A 331 13.28 -5.89 6.30
C PHE A 331 13.56 -4.44 6.66
N ASP A 332 13.35 -4.06 7.92
CA ASP A 332 13.80 -2.76 8.41
C ASP A 332 15.31 -2.84 8.68
N ILE A 333 16.08 -2.05 7.95
CA ILE A 333 17.54 -1.99 7.97
C ILE A 333 18.02 -0.57 8.34
N GLY A 334 17.14 0.27 8.90
CA GLY A 334 17.51 1.61 9.34
C GLY A 334 18.51 1.59 10.50
N LEU A 335 19.16 2.72 10.77
CA LEU A 335 20.24 2.87 11.76
C LEU A 335 19.83 2.56 13.22
N ARG A 336 18.53 2.41 13.48
CA ARG A 336 18.00 2.01 14.79
C ARG A 336 18.07 0.50 15.03
N GLN A 337 18.31 -0.28 13.99
CA GLN A 337 18.52 -1.72 14.08
C GLN A 337 19.98 -1.99 14.43
N GLN A 338 20.20 -2.95 15.33
CA GLN A 338 21.56 -3.26 15.81
C GLN A 338 22.21 -4.35 14.96
N GLU A 339 21.62 -5.55 14.99
CA GLU A 339 22.17 -6.74 14.34
C GLU A 339 21.18 -7.40 13.40
N LEU A 340 19.93 -7.57 13.83
CA LEU A 340 18.87 -8.22 13.07
C LEU A 340 17.76 -7.22 12.71
N PRO A 341 17.14 -7.36 11.53
CA PRO A 341 16.06 -6.49 11.10
C PRO A 341 14.74 -6.85 11.79
N ASP A 342 13.86 -5.87 11.86
CA ASP A 342 12.43 -6.09 12.04
C ASP A 342 11.83 -6.61 10.72
N VAL A 343 11.15 -7.76 10.72
CA VAL A 343 10.56 -8.38 9.51
C VAL A 343 9.04 -8.31 9.53
N LYS A 344 8.44 -7.82 8.44
CA LYS A 344 6.98 -7.78 8.26
C LYS A 344 6.55 -8.52 7.01
N PHE A 345 5.56 -9.39 7.15
CA PHE A 345 4.94 -10.17 6.08
C PHE A 345 3.67 -9.49 5.56
N TYR A 346 3.40 -9.61 4.27
CA TYR A 346 2.24 -9.12 3.53
C TYR A 346 1.68 -10.21 2.63
N ILE A 347 0.40 -10.53 2.78
CA ILE A 347 -0.37 -11.39 1.89
C ILE A 347 -1.34 -10.54 1.06
N PRO A 348 -1.33 -10.63 -0.28
CA PRO A 348 -2.32 -9.94 -1.12
C PRO A 348 -3.65 -10.70 -1.06
N VAL A 349 -4.47 -10.41 -0.06
CA VAL A 349 -5.73 -11.15 0.17
C VAL A 349 -6.73 -11.01 -0.97
N CYS A 350 -6.60 -9.99 -1.83
CA CYS A 350 -7.36 -9.89 -3.08
C CYS A 350 -7.09 -11.05 -4.06
N HIS A 351 -5.96 -11.76 -3.93
CA HIS A 351 -5.58 -12.91 -4.76
C HIS A 351 -5.96 -14.27 -4.19
N TYR A 352 -6.18 -14.37 -2.88
CA TYR A 352 -6.37 -15.64 -2.18
C TYR A 352 -7.71 -15.77 -1.45
N GLY A 353 -8.30 -14.65 -1.00
CA GLY A 353 -9.59 -14.65 -0.31
C GLY A 353 -10.77 -14.85 -1.26
N ALA A 354 -11.96 -15.17 -0.74
CA ALA A 354 -13.13 -15.43 -1.58
C ALA A 354 -13.74 -14.14 -2.18
N ASP A 355 -14.17 -13.23 -1.31
CA ASP A 355 -14.72 -11.91 -1.62
C ASP A 355 -14.41 -10.95 -0.46
N ASP A 356 -14.64 -9.65 -0.64
CA ASP A 356 -14.28 -8.66 0.38
C ASP A 356 -15.09 -8.78 1.67
N GLN A 357 -16.29 -9.37 1.63
CA GLN A 357 -17.08 -9.62 2.84
C GLN A 357 -16.47 -10.76 3.65
N ALA A 358 -16.19 -11.89 3.02
CA ALA A 358 -15.56 -13.04 3.67
C ALA A 358 -14.18 -12.69 4.27
N ILE A 359 -13.38 -11.88 3.56
CA ILE A 359 -12.09 -11.40 4.07
C ILE A 359 -12.29 -10.54 5.33
N ALA A 360 -13.21 -9.57 5.30
CA ALA A 360 -13.49 -8.71 6.45
C ALA A 360 -14.04 -9.50 7.65
N GLU A 361 -14.95 -10.44 7.41
CA GLU A 361 -15.50 -11.34 8.44
C GLU A 361 -14.40 -12.20 9.08
N ALA A 362 -13.51 -12.78 8.29
CA ALA A 362 -12.38 -13.57 8.79
C ALA A 362 -11.42 -12.74 9.67
N ILE A 363 -11.06 -11.53 9.22
CA ILE A 363 -10.18 -10.63 9.99
C ILE A 363 -10.87 -10.22 11.30
N THR A 364 -12.12 -9.76 11.23
CA THR A 364 -12.84 -9.24 12.40
C THR A 364 -13.15 -10.33 13.41
N LYS A 365 -13.53 -11.52 12.95
CA LYS A 365 -13.68 -12.69 13.82
C LYS A 365 -12.37 -13.03 14.52
N TRP A 366 -11.25 -13.08 13.78
CA TRP A 366 -9.95 -13.36 14.38
C TRP A 366 -9.56 -12.31 15.44
N MET A 367 -9.89 -11.04 15.23
CA MET A 367 -9.68 -9.98 16.22
C MET A 367 -10.49 -10.25 17.49
N VAL A 368 -11.77 -10.61 17.38
CA VAL A 368 -12.62 -10.97 18.53
C VAL A 368 -12.04 -12.17 19.28
N ASP A 369 -11.74 -13.25 18.56
CA ASP A 369 -11.22 -14.51 19.13
C ASP A 369 -9.87 -14.31 19.84
N ASN A 370 -9.13 -13.25 19.48
CA ASN A 370 -7.86 -12.88 20.10
C ASN A 370 -7.95 -11.73 21.11
N GLY A 371 -9.15 -11.38 21.59
CA GLY A 371 -9.37 -10.34 22.61
C GLY A 371 -9.13 -8.90 22.11
N ARG A 372 -9.17 -8.69 20.80
CA ARG A 372 -8.91 -7.44 20.09
C ARG A 372 -10.14 -6.92 19.34
N GLY A 373 -11.33 -7.35 19.76
CA GLY A 373 -12.61 -7.05 19.09
C GLY A 373 -13.13 -5.61 19.27
N GLN A 374 -12.47 -4.76 20.07
CA GLN A 374 -13.00 -3.47 20.52
C GLN A 374 -13.37 -2.51 19.37
N TYR A 375 -12.70 -2.66 18.22
CA TYR A 375 -12.86 -1.78 17.06
C TYR A 375 -13.44 -2.49 15.82
N VAL A 376 -14.03 -3.68 15.99
CA VAL A 376 -14.60 -4.45 14.88
C VAL A 376 -15.79 -3.72 14.25
N ASP A 377 -16.74 -3.24 15.06
CA ASP A 377 -17.92 -2.52 14.54
C ASP A 377 -17.51 -1.22 13.84
N ALA A 378 -16.57 -0.49 14.44
CA ALA A 378 -15.99 0.72 13.90
C ALA A 378 -15.27 0.50 12.55
N TYR A 379 -14.59 -0.65 12.39
CA TYR A 379 -14.00 -1.05 11.12
C TYR A 379 -15.09 -1.30 10.06
N TRP A 380 -16.16 -2.01 10.41
CA TRP A 380 -17.30 -2.25 9.53
C TRP A 380 -18.02 -0.96 9.12
N ASP A 381 -18.21 -0.02 10.05
CA ASP A 381 -18.75 1.32 9.76
C ASP A 381 -17.88 2.06 8.74
N SER A 382 -16.55 1.99 8.91
CA SER A 382 -15.62 2.60 7.97
C SER A 382 -15.72 1.98 6.58
N LEU A 383 -15.81 0.65 6.47
CA LEU A 383 -15.99 -0.03 5.19
C LEU A 383 -17.28 0.38 4.48
N ARG A 384 -18.40 0.53 5.21
CA ARG A 384 -19.68 0.99 4.64
C ARG A 384 -19.58 2.39 4.05
N GLU A 385 -18.87 3.29 4.71
CA GLU A 385 -18.67 4.66 4.21
C GLU A 385 -17.67 4.72 3.04
N ILE A 386 -16.64 3.86 3.06
CA ILE A 386 -15.64 3.81 2.00
C ILE A 386 -16.21 3.16 0.74
N ILE A 387 -17.01 2.09 0.85
CA ILE A 387 -17.51 1.28 -0.28
C ILE A 387 -19.05 1.34 -0.37
N PRO A 388 -19.65 2.50 -0.67
CA PRO A 388 -21.11 2.62 -0.76
C PRO A 388 -21.69 2.16 -2.12
N HIS A 389 -20.85 1.91 -3.13
CA HIS A 389 -21.29 1.69 -4.52
C HIS A 389 -21.57 0.23 -4.90
N ARG A 390 -21.23 -0.71 -4.02
CA ARG A 390 -21.47 -2.15 -4.22
C ARG A 390 -21.51 -2.88 -2.88
N GLU A 391 -22.10 -4.07 -2.86
CA GLU A 391 -21.95 -4.96 -1.71
C GLU A 391 -20.56 -5.63 -1.70
N LEU A 392 -20.03 -5.90 -0.51
CA LEU A 392 -18.68 -6.49 -0.37
C LEU A 392 -18.59 -7.94 -0.85
N LYS A 393 -19.69 -8.71 -0.77
CA LYS A 393 -19.77 -10.08 -1.29
C LYS A 393 -19.78 -10.19 -2.82
N GLU A 394 -19.94 -9.08 -3.54
CA GLU A 394 -20.05 -9.12 -5.01
C GLU A 394 -18.73 -9.44 -5.70
N SER A 395 -17.60 -8.99 -5.14
CA SER A 395 -16.28 -9.08 -5.77
C SER A 395 -15.16 -8.83 -4.76
N ARG A 396 -13.93 -9.02 -5.21
CA ARG A 396 -12.69 -8.68 -4.51
C ARG A 396 -12.10 -7.39 -5.05
N GLY A 397 -11.26 -6.74 -4.26
CA GLY A 397 -10.48 -5.57 -4.69
C GLY A 397 -10.48 -4.43 -3.69
N VAL A 398 -11.30 -4.50 -2.64
CA VAL A 398 -11.24 -3.56 -1.52
C VAL A 398 -10.09 -3.93 -0.59
N HIS A 399 -10.01 -5.19 -0.16
CA HIS A 399 -8.92 -5.66 0.69
C HIS A 399 -7.74 -6.08 -0.19
N MET A 400 -6.79 -5.17 -0.39
CA MET A 400 -5.62 -5.42 -1.23
C MET A 400 -4.61 -6.30 -0.52
N TRP A 401 -4.22 -5.89 0.69
CA TRP A 401 -3.21 -6.58 1.50
C TRP A 401 -3.68 -6.77 2.94
N LEU A 402 -3.17 -7.84 3.54
CA LEU A 402 -3.12 -8.00 5.00
C LEU A 402 -1.65 -8.19 5.38
N SER A 403 -1.19 -7.49 6.39
CA SER A 403 0.19 -7.62 6.87
C SER A 403 0.24 -8.05 8.32
N MET A 404 1.29 -8.80 8.64
CA MET A 404 1.58 -9.36 9.95
C MET A 404 3.03 -9.09 10.32
N MET A 405 3.27 -8.60 11.53
CA MET A 405 4.60 -8.36 12.07
C MET A 405 4.66 -8.91 13.48
N ILE A 406 5.69 -9.69 13.79
CA ILE A 406 5.94 -10.14 15.16
C ILE A 406 7.04 -9.28 15.74
N ARG A 407 6.69 -8.45 16.74
CA ARG A 407 7.63 -7.51 17.36
C ARG A 407 7.29 -7.34 18.83
N GLY A 408 8.30 -7.34 19.69
CA GLY A 408 8.13 -7.12 21.13
C GLY A 408 7.17 -8.10 21.79
N GLY A 409 7.19 -9.37 21.36
CA GLY A 409 6.30 -10.42 21.88
C GLY A 409 4.84 -10.30 21.43
N LYS A 410 4.53 -9.48 20.41
CA LYS A 410 3.17 -9.24 19.93
C LYS A 410 3.05 -9.45 18.43
N LEU A 411 1.86 -9.89 17.98
CA LEU A 411 1.49 -9.98 16.57
C LEU A 411 0.70 -8.73 16.16
N GLN A 412 1.35 -7.85 15.43
CA GLN A 412 0.73 -6.67 14.83
C GLN A 412 0.09 -7.04 13.51
N VAL A 413 -1.12 -6.53 13.28
CA VAL A 413 -1.91 -6.83 12.08
C VAL A 413 -2.34 -5.50 11.45
N THR A 414 -2.26 -5.40 10.12
CA THR A 414 -2.70 -4.21 9.39
C THR A 414 -3.43 -4.63 8.13
N THR A 415 -4.64 -4.11 7.93
CA THR A 415 -5.44 -4.30 6.72
C THR A 415 -5.28 -3.11 5.79
N TYR A 416 -5.15 -3.35 4.50
CA TYR A 416 -5.01 -2.33 3.46
C TYR A 416 -6.25 -2.31 2.57
N ILE A 417 -6.83 -1.12 2.40
CA ILE A 417 -8.16 -0.89 1.84
C ILE A 417 -8.02 0.03 0.62
N ALA A 418 -8.33 -0.47 -0.56
CA ALA A 418 -8.50 0.33 -1.76
C ALA A 418 -9.93 0.90 -1.80
N PRO A 419 -10.09 2.21 -1.98
CA PRO A 419 -11.42 2.83 -2.05
C PRO A 419 -12.08 2.68 -3.42
N GLU A 420 -11.49 1.97 -4.39
CA GLU A 420 -12.11 1.68 -5.68
C GLU A 420 -12.64 2.95 -6.40
N GLY A 421 -11.83 4.02 -6.47
CA GLY A 421 -12.25 5.32 -6.98
C GLY A 421 -12.70 5.32 -8.45
N HIS A 422 -12.21 4.37 -9.25
CA HIS A 422 -12.50 4.21 -10.67
C HIS A 422 -13.47 3.05 -10.97
N HIS A 423 -13.92 2.31 -9.94
CA HIS A 423 -14.82 1.18 -10.13
C HIS A 423 -16.12 1.58 -10.88
N PRO A 424 -16.57 0.81 -11.88
CA PRO A 424 -17.67 1.20 -12.78
C PRO A 424 -18.99 1.57 -12.07
N LYS A 425 -19.31 0.88 -10.97
CA LYS A 425 -20.53 1.16 -10.20
C LYS A 425 -20.52 2.50 -9.46
N ARG A 426 -19.36 3.14 -9.22
CA ARG A 426 -19.29 4.49 -8.65
C ARG A 426 -19.79 5.57 -9.59
N HIS A 427 -19.81 5.30 -10.90
CA HIS A 427 -20.14 6.26 -11.94
C HIS A 427 -21.52 6.02 -12.57
N GLY A 428 -22.42 5.34 -11.84
CA GLY A 428 -23.81 5.11 -12.27
C GLY A 428 -23.96 3.97 -13.27
N GLY A 429 -23.03 3.01 -13.30
CA GLY A 429 -23.12 1.84 -14.17
C GLY A 429 -23.05 2.25 -15.64
N ALA A 430 -21.90 2.71 -16.10
CA ALA A 430 -21.61 2.71 -17.54
C ALA A 430 -21.43 1.25 -18.01
N ALA A 431 -22.56 0.53 -18.11
CA ALA A 431 -22.69 -0.77 -18.74
C ALA A 431 -22.36 -0.76 -20.25
N GLY A 432 -21.79 0.33 -20.77
CA GLY A 432 -21.28 0.45 -22.13
C GLY A 432 -19.88 -0.14 -22.33
N LEU A 433 -19.02 -0.19 -21.30
CA LEU A 433 -17.61 -0.49 -21.53
C LEU A 433 -17.30 -2.00 -21.68
N HIS A 434 -18.11 -2.88 -21.06
CA HIS A 434 -17.94 -4.33 -21.25
C HIS A 434 -18.37 -4.81 -22.65
N ARG A 435 -19.21 -4.08 -23.37
CA ARG A 435 -19.57 -4.42 -24.76
C ARG A 435 -18.48 -4.04 -25.77
N GLU A 436 -17.78 -2.93 -25.57
CA GLU A 436 -16.73 -2.50 -26.51
C GLU A 436 -15.43 -3.31 -26.38
N ILE A 437 -15.10 -3.82 -25.19
CA ILE A 437 -13.94 -4.71 -25.01
C ILE A 437 -14.23 -6.09 -25.59
N ALA A 438 -15.46 -6.61 -25.45
CA ALA A 438 -15.86 -7.88 -26.07
C ALA A 438 -15.93 -7.79 -27.61
N ALA A 439 -16.43 -6.67 -28.15
CA ALA A 439 -16.53 -6.47 -29.61
C ALA A 439 -15.17 -6.31 -30.31
N ARG A 440 -14.10 -5.90 -29.59
CA ARG A 440 -12.74 -5.82 -30.16
C ARG A 440 -11.94 -7.12 -30.09
N VAL A 441 -12.46 -8.15 -29.42
CA VAL A 441 -11.81 -9.48 -29.29
C VAL A 441 -12.52 -10.54 -30.14
N THR A 442 -13.78 -10.32 -30.54
CA THR A 442 -14.50 -11.16 -31.51
C THR A 442 -14.82 -10.33 -32.75
N GLY A 443 -13.91 -10.33 -33.73
CA GLY A 443 -14.03 -9.50 -34.93
C GLY A 443 -15.37 -9.65 -35.66
N PHE A 444 -16.14 -8.56 -35.66
CA PHE A 444 -16.98 -8.08 -36.76
C PHE A 444 -16.91 -6.56 -36.81
#